data_AF-A0A7X4AU93-F1
#
_entry.id   AF-A0A7X4AU93-F1
#
_cell.length_a   1.000
_cell.length_b   1.000
_cell.length_c   1.000
_cell.angle_alpha   90.00
_cell.angle_beta   90.00
_cell.angle_gamma   90.00
#
_symmetry.space_group_name_H-M   'P 1'
#
loop_
_entity.id
_entity.type
_entity.pdbx_description
1 polymer ?
#
loop_
_entity_poly.entity_id
_entity_poly.type
_entity_poly.pdbx_seq_one_letter_code
_entity_poly.pdbx_strand_id
1 'polypeptide(L)'
;MKLGRIGRQVRTLVIGSAQGDQRRNGLWNDRVRAASQLALGNSTGDGRRAGQVAREAVRGAIGALAEIGGEASGIARDAVMGVVQGTSGSSKPATPLIREAVEGAIRGSLEMGVDIQTAGTDAVEGAIEGAVFVGVETDRAVSEASYSAFEAITGVGVDVGSAAKAAIVGVITGVSATGGNVPQAARDTAKLLIDNVSGDSAQLAYVAQSVVEGALEVQNVDHVFTVSYVGRAAEGAIDGAYDVSEEVGDEVRLAIAGMLENPRVHVGPATAPLLQSLAERVAVYHPQGPLAWRIKALWYAGWSLARTGGIDLAASLAFFTLLSFFPLVALVILIFSAFADPETIETELAHVFLFFFPASGDFFNNSVGYLFSSRVAASIVAIVGIVIGANGLFMAANRSVNRIFGTEPRRLVTTTLLQVVLTIGIMLLFLTSIGLTLVFQIALSISSALPLVSWPVNRAVLLVTELISGVLPIFMTMLAFGIVYRALPNTHVPWRDATFGAIIAVVLFEVGKHIFFWFGNITGQQNLIYLPFSSVILLLIWAFIGGIIFLFGASITNEAASNRPKGIEGTREASSPEREDEGRSESFHATRFR
;
A
#
# COMPACT_ATOMS: atom_id res chain seq x y z
N MET A 1 -28.02 17.17 38.32
CA MET A 1 -26.88 16.34 38.76
C MET A 1 -25.64 16.75 37.97
N LYS A 2 -24.43 16.75 38.57
CA LYS A 2 -23.18 16.89 37.78
C LYS A 2 -23.03 15.64 36.91
N LEU A 3 -22.75 15.82 35.60
CA LEU A 3 -22.71 14.75 34.59
C LEU A 3 -21.83 13.56 34.98
N GLY A 4 -20.61 13.80 35.48
CA GLY A 4 -19.73 12.72 35.96
C GLY A 4 -20.23 11.93 37.19
N ARG A 5 -21.32 12.36 37.86
CA ARG A 5 -21.96 11.57 38.93
C ARG A 5 -22.85 10.46 38.34
N ILE A 6 -23.37 10.65 37.14
CA ILE A 6 -24.27 9.70 36.45
C ILE A 6 -23.46 8.49 35.99
N GLY A 7 -22.35 8.70 35.29
CA GLY A 7 -21.47 7.60 34.87
C GLY A 7 -20.97 6.77 36.05
N ARG A 8 -20.62 7.42 37.18
CA ARG A 8 -20.27 6.70 38.42
C ARG A 8 -21.44 5.90 39.00
N GLN A 9 -22.66 6.45 39.01
CA GLN A 9 -23.84 5.72 39.48
C GLN A 9 -24.14 4.50 38.62
N VAL A 10 -24.11 4.64 37.30
CA VAL A 10 -24.29 3.52 36.36
C VAL A 10 -23.21 2.46 36.61
N ARG A 11 -21.94 2.87 36.70
CA ARG A 11 -20.83 1.97 37.04
C ARG A 11 -21.08 1.21 38.35
N THR A 12 -21.46 1.91 39.42
CA THR A 12 -21.73 1.28 40.72
C THR A 12 -22.92 0.32 40.67
N LEU A 13 -23.98 0.64 39.93
CA LEU A 13 -25.14 -0.24 39.77
C LEU A 13 -24.79 -1.50 38.97
N VAL A 14 -24.02 -1.36 37.89
CA VAL A 14 -23.57 -2.49 37.06
C VAL A 14 -22.64 -3.40 37.87
N ILE A 15 -21.64 -2.85 38.57
CA ILE A 15 -20.73 -3.64 39.44
C ILE A 15 -21.49 -4.28 40.60
N GLY A 16 -22.36 -3.54 41.29
CA GLY A 16 -23.12 -4.04 42.43
C GLY A 16 -24.07 -5.18 42.05
N SER A 17 -24.71 -5.11 40.89
CA SER A 17 -25.55 -6.20 40.37
C SER A 17 -24.74 -7.42 39.90
N ALA A 18 -23.44 -7.26 39.62
CA ALA A 18 -22.54 -8.34 39.25
C ALA A 18 -22.06 -9.17 40.44
N GLN A 19 -21.86 -8.55 41.60
CA GLN A 19 -21.37 -9.23 42.81
C GLN A 19 -22.42 -10.15 43.46
N GLY A 20 -23.71 -9.95 43.17
CA GLY A 20 -24.81 -10.76 43.73
C GLY A 20 -25.10 -12.08 43.01
N ASP A 21 -24.63 -12.26 41.77
CA ASP A 21 -24.97 -13.43 40.95
C ASP A 21 -23.80 -13.80 40.01
N GLN A 22 -22.80 -14.51 40.56
CA GLN A 22 -21.59 -14.94 39.86
C GLN A 22 -21.80 -16.11 38.87
N ARG A 23 -23.02 -16.63 38.72
CA ARG A 23 -23.28 -17.84 37.90
C ARG A 23 -23.81 -17.57 36.49
N ARG A 24 -24.05 -16.30 36.11
CA ARG A 24 -24.58 -15.93 34.79
C ARG A 24 -23.66 -14.93 34.09
N ASN A 25 -22.65 -15.45 33.39
CA ASN A 25 -21.68 -14.66 32.62
C ASN A 25 -22.27 -13.99 31.35
N GLY A 26 -23.57 -14.17 31.03
CA GLY A 26 -24.16 -13.76 29.75
C GLY A 26 -25.26 -12.69 29.80
N LEU A 27 -25.45 -11.97 30.92
CA LEU A 27 -26.55 -10.99 31.08
C LEU A 27 -26.06 -9.54 31.31
N TRP A 28 -24.92 -9.17 30.74
CA TRP A 28 -24.36 -7.81 30.89
C TRP A 28 -25.27 -6.73 30.33
N ASN A 29 -25.87 -6.99 29.16
CA ASN A 29 -26.83 -6.09 28.54
C ASN A 29 -28.02 -5.77 29.47
N ASP A 30 -28.65 -6.76 30.09
CA ASP A 30 -29.79 -6.55 31.00
C ASP A 30 -29.42 -5.67 32.20
N ARG A 31 -28.21 -5.83 32.74
CA ARG A 31 -27.70 -5.03 33.86
C ARG A 31 -27.45 -3.58 33.45
N VAL A 32 -26.78 -3.38 32.31
CA VAL A 32 -26.56 -2.05 31.74
C VAL A 32 -27.89 -1.39 31.43
N ARG A 33 -28.85 -2.12 30.86
CA ARG A 33 -30.19 -1.65 30.54
C ARG A 33 -30.93 -1.18 31.78
N ALA A 34 -30.99 -1.98 32.85
CA ALA A 34 -31.66 -1.59 34.09
C ALA A 34 -31.03 -0.34 34.73
N ALA A 35 -29.69 -0.28 34.77
CA ALA A 35 -28.98 0.90 35.28
C ALA A 35 -29.25 2.15 34.43
N SER A 36 -29.32 1.98 33.10
CA SER A 36 -29.58 3.06 32.15
C SER A 36 -31.02 3.56 32.20
N GLN A 37 -32.00 2.66 32.39
CA GLN A 37 -33.40 3.03 32.62
C GLN A 37 -33.55 3.94 33.84
N LEU A 38 -32.87 3.60 34.94
CA LEU A 38 -32.85 4.41 36.16
C LEU A 38 -32.16 5.77 35.94
N ALA A 39 -31.04 5.79 35.21
CA ALA A 39 -30.32 7.04 34.92
C ALA A 39 -31.13 7.98 34.01
N LEU A 40 -31.73 7.44 32.94
CA LEU A 40 -32.53 8.18 31.97
C LEU A 40 -33.87 8.62 32.56
N GLY A 41 -34.55 7.77 33.33
CA GLY A 41 -35.82 8.09 33.99
C GLY A 41 -35.70 9.22 35.02
N ASN A 42 -34.55 9.32 35.70
CA ASN A 42 -34.26 10.41 36.65
C ASN A 42 -33.80 11.71 35.97
N SER A 43 -33.61 11.73 34.65
CA SER A 43 -33.17 12.93 33.92
C SER A 43 -34.35 13.88 33.65
N THR A 44 -34.40 14.99 34.40
CA THR A 44 -35.38 16.06 34.19
C THR A 44 -34.89 17.06 33.13
N GLY A 45 -35.52 17.06 31.96
CA GLY A 45 -35.27 18.05 30.89
C GLY A 45 -35.42 17.54 29.45
N ASP A 46 -35.16 18.46 28.51
CA ASP A 46 -35.19 18.28 27.05
C ASP A 46 -34.21 17.20 26.53
N GLY A 47 -34.40 16.73 25.29
CA GLY A 47 -33.65 15.63 24.66
C GLY A 47 -32.12 15.75 24.74
N ARG A 48 -31.58 16.98 24.73
CA ARG A 48 -30.12 17.22 24.90
C ARG A 48 -29.57 16.73 26.24
N ARG A 49 -30.34 16.84 27.34
CA ARG A 49 -29.88 16.33 28.65
C ARG A 49 -29.91 14.81 28.70
N ALA A 50 -30.90 14.19 28.06
CA ALA A 50 -30.98 12.74 27.95
C ALA A 50 -29.78 12.18 27.16
N GLY A 51 -29.38 12.87 26.09
CA GLY A 51 -28.15 12.58 25.33
C GLY A 51 -26.89 12.55 26.20
N GLN A 52 -26.63 13.63 26.94
CA GLN A 52 -25.47 13.69 27.85
C GLN A 52 -25.51 12.62 28.95
N VAL A 53 -26.70 12.27 29.45
CA VAL A 53 -26.90 11.17 30.41
C VAL A 53 -26.54 9.83 29.77
N ALA A 54 -26.97 9.56 28.55
CA ALA A 54 -26.63 8.33 27.82
C ALA A 54 -25.13 8.23 27.56
N ARG A 55 -24.49 9.30 27.10
CA ARG A 55 -23.04 9.35 26.87
C ARG A 55 -22.25 8.95 28.12
N GLU A 56 -22.59 9.55 29.27
CA GLU A 56 -21.93 9.25 30.53
C GLU A 56 -22.32 7.87 31.09
N ALA A 57 -23.55 7.40 30.82
CA ALA A 57 -23.99 6.05 31.17
C ALA A 57 -23.18 4.99 30.42
N VAL A 58 -22.98 5.17 29.10
CA VAL A 58 -22.14 4.28 28.28
C VAL A 58 -20.71 4.25 28.82
N ARG A 59 -20.08 5.41 29.07
CA ARG A 59 -18.72 5.46 29.64
C ARG A 59 -18.63 4.75 31.00
N GLY A 60 -19.63 4.94 31.85
CA GLY A 60 -19.75 4.25 33.13
C GLY A 60 -19.89 2.74 32.99
N ALA A 61 -20.69 2.29 32.02
CA ALA A 61 -20.91 0.89 31.71
C ALA A 61 -19.64 0.23 31.15
N ILE A 62 -18.95 0.86 30.21
CA ILE A 62 -17.65 0.38 29.68
C ILE A 62 -16.64 0.21 30.81
N GLY A 63 -16.51 1.23 31.68
CA GLY A 63 -15.60 1.14 32.84
C GLY A 63 -15.99 0.04 33.84
N ALA A 64 -17.28 -0.26 33.98
CA ALA A 64 -17.74 -1.39 34.80
C ALA A 64 -17.41 -2.73 34.16
N LEU A 65 -17.72 -2.90 32.87
CA LEU A 65 -17.52 -4.15 32.14
C LEU A 65 -16.02 -4.50 32.01
N ALA A 66 -15.16 -3.50 31.81
CA ALA A 66 -13.71 -3.67 31.81
C ALA A 66 -13.17 -4.14 33.19
N GLU A 67 -13.73 -3.64 34.29
CA GLU A 67 -13.31 -4.00 35.65
C GLU A 67 -13.77 -5.41 36.06
N ILE A 68 -14.91 -5.87 35.54
CA ILE A 68 -15.48 -7.18 35.87
C ILE A 68 -14.86 -8.33 35.06
N GLY A 69 -13.93 -8.02 34.15
CA GLY A 69 -13.19 -9.02 33.37
C GLY A 69 -13.94 -9.55 32.15
N GLY A 70 -14.82 -8.73 31.55
CA GLY A 70 -15.35 -9.03 30.22
C GLY A 70 -14.22 -9.14 29.20
N GLU A 71 -14.37 -10.02 28.20
CA GLU A 71 -13.51 -9.98 27.02
C GLU A 71 -13.54 -8.56 26.43
N ALA A 72 -12.40 -8.01 26.03
CA ALA A 72 -12.33 -6.63 25.52
C ALA A 72 -13.23 -6.40 24.30
N SER A 73 -13.57 -7.47 23.58
CA SER A 73 -14.49 -7.47 22.44
C SER A 73 -15.95 -7.54 22.90
N GLY A 74 -16.79 -6.63 22.41
CA GLY A 74 -18.23 -6.58 22.72
C GLY A 74 -18.61 -5.70 23.92
N ILE A 75 -17.64 -5.18 24.68
CA ILE A 75 -17.93 -4.29 25.83
C ILE A 75 -18.63 -3.01 25.38
N ALA A 76 -18.14 -2.38 24.31
CA ALA A 76 -18.74 -1.17 23.76
C ALA A 76 -20.13 -1.47 23.19
N ARG A 77 -20.29 -2.63 22.55
CA ARG A 77 -21.56 -3.09 21.98
C ARG A 77 -22.62 -3.26 23.07
N ASP A 78 -22.31 -4.04 24.10
CA ASP A 78 -23.24 -4.33 25.18
C ASP A 78 -23.58 -3.06 25.99
N ALA A 79 -22.61 -2.16 26.15
CA ALA A 79 -22.82 -0.87 26.82
C ALA A 79 -23.79 0.03 26.03
N VAL A 80 -23.56 0.19 24.72
CA VAL A 80 -24.42 1.00 23.84
C VAL A 80 -25.81 0.38 23.74
N MET A 81 -25.88 -0.92 23.48
CA MET A 81 -27.13 -1.66 23.36
C MET A 81 -27.98 -1.51 24.62
N GLY A 82 -27.40 -1.71 25.80
CA GLY A 82 -28.12 -1.56 27.07
C GLY A 82 -28.61 -0.14 27.31
N VAL A 83 -27.81 0.88 26.97
CA VAL A 83 -28.22 2.30 27.11
C VAL A 83 -29.35 2.65 26.16
N VAL A 84 -29.28 2.21 24.89
CA VAL A 84 -30.33 2.45 23.89
C VAL A 84 -31.61 1.68 24.24
N GLN A 85 -31.52 0.41 24.66
CA GLN A 85 -32.67 -0.36 25.16
C GLN A 85 -33.26 0.22 26.45
N GLY A 86 -32.45 0.95 27.22
CA GLY A 86 -32.90 1.67 28.40
C GLY A 86 -33.92 2.76 28.09
N THR A 87 -34.10 3.12 26.83
CA THR A 87 -35.14 4.06 26.40
C THR A 87 -36.55 3.47 26.41
N SER A 88 -36.70 2.14 26.35
CA SER A 88 -38.00 1.45 26.27
C SER A 88 -38.94 1.71 27.46
N GLY A 89 -38.41 2.24 28.57
CA GLY A 89 -39.16 2.65 29.76
C GLY A 89 -39.09 4.15 30.05
N SER A 90 -38.47 4.93 29.16
CA SER A 90 -38.32 6.38 29.27
C SER A 90 -39.20 7.07 28.24
N SER A 91 -39.77 8.24 28.54
CA SER A 91 -40.53 9.04 27.57
C SER A 91 -39.64 9.76 26.53
N LYS A 92 -38.38 9.33 26.36
CA LYS A 92 -37.36 10.01 25.54
C LYS A 92 -37.26 9.38 24.15
N PRO A 93 -37.08 10.17 23.08
CA PRO A 93 -36.86 9.65 21.74
C PRO A 93 -35.50 8.94 21.66
N ALA A 94 -35.47 7.75 21.06
CA ALA A 94 -34.26 6.93 20.95
C ALA A 94 -33.20 7.48 19.97
N THR A 95 -33.60 8.18 18.90
CA THR A 95 -32.67 8.63 17.85
C THR A 95 -31.55 9.56 18.36
N PRO A 96 -31.82 10.63 19.13
CA PRO A 96 -30.75 11.48 19.68
C PRO A 96 -29.83 10.76 20.67
N LEU A 97 -30.30 9.64 21.24
CA LEU A 97 -29.54 8.85 22.20
C LEU A 97 -28.57 7.89 21.50
N ILE A 98 -28.87 7.46 20.28
CA ILE A 98 -27.96 6.65 19.45
C ILE A 98 -26.64 7.38 19.25
N ARG A 99 -26.70 8.63 18.75
CA ARG A 99 -25.52 9.48 18.53
C ARG A 99 -24.66 9.62 19.77
N GLU A 100 -25.30 9.96 20.88
CA GLU A 100 -24.64 10.24 22.15
C GLU A 100 -24.07 8.98 22.81
N ALA A 101 -24.75 7.85 22.65
CA ALA A 101 -24.27 6.56 23.12
C ALA A 101 -23.05 6.09 22.30
N VAL A 102 -23.09 6.20 20.97
CA VAL A 102 -21.96 5.86 20.08
C VAL A 102 -20.74 6.75 20.37
N GLU A 103 -20.92 8.06 20.48
CA GLU A 103 -19.82 8.98 20.81
C GLU A 103 -19.24 8.69 22.21
N GLY A 104 -20.12 8.41 23.18
CA GLY A 104 -19.72 8.00 24.52
C GLY A 104 -18.94 6.69 24.54
N ALA A 105 -19.31 5.74 23.69
CA ALA A 105 -18.64 4.45 23.58
C ALA A 105 -17.23 4.57 23.03
N ILE A 106 -17.06 5.31 21.94
CA ILE A 106 -15.75 5.50 21.29
C ILE A 106 -14.80 6.23 22.24
N ARG A 107 -15.25 7.34 22.85
CA ARG A 107 -14.44 8.10 23.82
C ARG A 107 -14.15 7.31 25.10
N GLY A 108 -15.11 6.52 25.60
CA GLY A 108 -14.93 5.69 26.80
C GLY A 108 -13.98 4.52 26.57
N SER A 109 -14.05 3.91 25.39
CA SER A 109 -13.18 2.78 24.99
C SER A 109 -11.72 3.24 24.83
N LEU A 110 -11.51 4.43 24.27
CA LEU A 110 -10.22 5.12 24.21
C LEU A 110 -9.55 5.27 25.58
N GLU A 111 -10.31 5.68 26.60
CA GLU A 111 -9.80 5.84 27.97
C GLU A 111 -9.37 4.51 28.60
N MET A 112 -9.90 3.39 28.10
CA MET A 112 -9.58 2.04 28.56
C MET A 112 -8.52 1.35 27.69
N GLY A 113 -7.99 2.01 26.66
CA GLY A 113 -6.97 1.46 25.76
C GLY A 113 -7.49 0.43 24.76
N VAL A 114 -8.80 0.42 24.49
CA VAL A 114 -9.41 -0.43 23.43
C VAL A 114 -9.12 0.19 22.06
N ASP A 115 -8.86 -0.67 21.07
CA ASP A 115 -8.70 -0.24 19.68
C ASP A 115 -9.94 0.53 19.17
N ILE A 116 -9.71 1.67 18.52
CA ILE A 116 -10.77 2.60 18.13
C ILE A 116 -11.66 2.00 17.03
N GLN A 117 -11.09 1.22 16.11
CA GLN A 117 -11.87 0.59 15.04
C GLN A 117 -12.80 -0.49 15.61
N THR A 118 -12.29 -1.27 16.56
CA THR A 118 -13.07 -2.27 17.31
C THR A 118 -14.18 -1.58 18.11
N ALA A 119 -13.85 -0.52 18.86
CA ALA A 119 -14.82 0.24 19.63
C ALA A 119 -15.90 0.90 18.75
N GLY A 120 -15.51 1.40 17.57
CA GLY A 120 -16.42 1.96 16.58
C GLY A 120 -17.38 0.92 16.01
N THR A 121 -16.85 -0.23 15.62
CA THR A 121 -17.62 -1.38 15.10
C THR A 121 -18.66 -1.83 16.13
N ASP A 122 -18.19 -2.13 17.34
CA ASP A 122 -19.02 -2.57 18.47
C ASP A 122 -20.11 -1.53 18.81
N ALA A 123 -19.76 -0.24 18.80
CA ALA A 123 -20.72 0.83 19.10
C ALA A 123 -21.84 0.92 18.06
N VAL A 124 -21.51 0.77 16.77
CA VAL A 124 -22.51 0.77 15.69
C VAL A 124 -23.41 -0.47 15.77
N GLU A 125 -22.82 -1.66 15.96
CA GLU A 125 -23.55 -2.92 16.12
C GLU A 125 -24.56 -2.82 17.28
N GLY A 126 -24.08 -2.40 18.46
CA GLY A 126 -24.90 -2.28 19.66
C GLY A 126 -25.98 -1.20 19.56
N ALA A 127 -25.69 -0.10 18.85
CA ALA A 127 -26.67 0.95 18.59
C ALA A 127 -27.82 0.45 17.71
N ILE A 128 -27.51 -0.29 16.64
CA ILE A 128 -28.51 -0.83 15.71
C ILE A 128 -29.39 -1.86 16.44
N GLU A 129 -28.78 -2.83 17.12
CA GLU A 129 -29.52 -3.85 17.88
C GLU A 129 -30.42 -3.21 18.95
N GLY A 130 -29.88 -2.25 19.70
CA GLY A 130 -30.63 -1.55 20.75
C GLY A 130 -31.78 -0.71 20.18
N ALA A 131 -31.56 -0.03 19.05
CA ALA A 131 -32.55 0.83 18.41
C ALA A 131 -33.71 0.02 17.81
N VAL A 132 -33.41 -1.08 17.10
CA VAL A 132 -34.42 -1.98 16.54
C VAL A 132 -35.23 -2.62 17.66
N PHE A 133 -34.60 -3.01 18.78
CA PHE A 133 -35.31 -3.55 19.95
C PHE A 133 -36.35 -2.59 20.52
N VAL A 134 -36.09 -1.28 20.51
CA VAL A 134 -37.04 -0.25 20.99
C VAL A 134 -37.98 0.29 19.91
N GLY A 135 -38.00 -0.33 18.73
CA GLY A 135 -38.93 -0.02 17.64
C GLY A 135 -38.51 1.14 16.74
N VAL A 136 -37.23 1.52 16.71
CA VAL A 136 -36.70 2.45 15.70
C VAL A 136 -36.55 1.72 14.38
N GLU A 137 -36.94 2.36 13.27
CA GLU A 137 -36.74 1.83 11.92
C GLU A 137 -35.25 1.56 11.64
N THR A 138 -34.95 0.40 11.05
CA THR A 138 -33.58 -0.06 10.80
C THR A 138 -32.77 0.95 10.00
N ASP A 139 -33.33 1.52 8.95
CA ASP A 139 -32.63 2.50 8.08
C ASP A 139 -32.22 3.77 8.86
N ARG A 140 -33.08 4.19 9.79
CA ARG A 140 -32.81 5.35 10.66
C ARG A 140 -31.77 5.02 11.73
N ALA A 141 -31.80 3.81 12.29
CA ALA A 141 -30.79 3.36 13.23
C ALA A 141 -29.41 3.24 12.56
N VAL A 142 -29.36 2.67 11.36
CA VAL A 142 -28.15 2.50 10.54
C VAL A 142 -27.52 3.84 10.20
N SER A 143 -28.29 4.78 9.64
CA SER A 143 -27.78 6.10 9.26
C SER A 143 -27.28 6.91 10.46
N GLU A 144 -28.02 6.93 11.56
CA GLU A 144 -27.60 7.68 12.75
C GLU A 144 -26.37 7.04 13.42
N ALA A 145 -26.32 5.71 13.54
CA ALA A 145 -25.22 5.01 14.19
C ALA A 145 -23.92 5.10 13.36
N SER A 146 -23.99 4.79 12.07
CA SER A 146 -22.82 4.79 11.18
C SER A 146 -22.21 6.18 11.02
N TYR A 147 -23.03 7.22 10.81
CA TYR A 147 -22.56 8.60 10.74
C TYR A 147 -21.95 9.07 12.07
N SER A 148 -22.60 8.77 13.20
CA SER A 148 -22.08 9.17 14.52
C SER A 148 -20.75 8.51 14.85
N ALA A 149 -20.57 7.24 14.46
CA ALA A 149 -19.29 6.56 14.63
C ALA A 149 -18.21 7.15 13.72
N PHE A 150 -18.54 7.39 12.45
CA PHE A 150 -17.62 8.03 11.51
C PHE A 150 -17.14 9.40 12.00
N GLU A 151 -18.07 10.26 12.43
CA GLU A 151 -17.77 11.60 12.97
C GLU A 151 -16.95 11.52 14.28
N ALA A 152 -17.28 10.60 15.18
CA ALA A 152 -16.58 10.46 16.45
C ALA A 152 -15.14 9.91 16.28
N ILE A 153 -14.94 8.95 15.38
CA ILE A 153 -13.61 8.35 15.10
C ILE A 153 -12.71 9.37 14.41
N THR A 154 -13.21 10.06 13.39
CA THR A 154 -12.45 11.12 12.71
C THR A 154 -12.16 12.30 13.65
N GLY A 155 -13.10 12.65 14.53
CA GLY A 155 -12.94 13.69 15.54
C GLY A 155 -11.87 13.44 16.59
N VAL A 156 -11.42 12.18 16.78
CA VAL A 156 -10.28 11.84 17.65
C VAL A 156 -8.94 11.76 16.89
N GLY A 157 -8.92 12.11 15.59
CA GLY A 157 -7.72 12.17 14.77
C GLY A 157 -7.36 10.85 14.08
N VAL A 158 -8.27 9.88 14.04
CA VAL A 158 -8.09 8.64 13.27
C VAL A 158 -8.41 8.90 11.80
N ASP A 159 -7.73 8.16 10.93
CA ASP A 159 -7.91 8.21 9.49
C ASP A 159 -9.37 7.94 9.03
N VAL A 160 -9.79 8.66 7.99
CA VAL A 160 -11.18 8.61 7.44
C VAL A 160 -11.55 7.25 6.87
N GLY A 161 -10.61 6.53 6.27
CA GLY A 161 -10.84 5.18 5.74
C GLY A 161 -11.05 4.19 6.88
N SER A 162 -10.24 4.30 7.92
CA SER A 162 -10.36 3.49 9.14
C SER A 162 -11.70 3.70 9.85
N ALA A 163 -12.19 4.95 9.89
CA ALA A 163 -13.51 5.29 10.42
C ALA A 163 -14.65 4.71 9.57
N ALA A 164 -14.57 4.86 8.25
CA ALA A 164 -15.56 4.34 7.32
C ALA A 164 -15.64 2.80 7.35
N LYS A 165 -14.48 2.14 7.47
CA LYS A 165 -14.35 0.69 7.63
C LYS A 165 -15.03 0.20 8.92
N ALA A 166 -14.78 0.83 10.06
CA ALA A 166 -15.44 0.48 11.32
C ALA A 166 -16.96 0.65 11.24
N ALA A 167 -17.43 1.74 10.62
CA ALA A 167 -18.85 2.01 10.45
C ALA A 167 -19.55 0.94 9.60
N ILE A 168 -19.00 0.58 8.43
CA ILE A 168 -19.65 -0.41 7.55
C ILE A 168 -19.62 -1.82 8.16
N VAL A 169 -18.54 -2.21 8.83
CA VAL A 169 -18.45 -3.52 9.53
C VAL A 169 -19.52 -3.60 10.63
N GLY A 170 -19.65 -2.55 11.44
CA GLY A 170 -20.66 -2.48 12.50
C GLY A 170 -22.10 -2.48 11.97
N VAL A 171 -22.35 -1.86 10.81
CA VAL A 171 -23.66 -1.93 10.15
C VAL A 171 -23.98 -3.34 9.67
N ILE A 172 -23.05 -3.98 8.95
CA ILE A 172 -23.30 -5.31 8.38
C ILE A 172 -23.56 -6.33 9.51
N THR A 173 -22.77 -6.28 10.57
CA THR A 173 -22.93 -7.16 11.74
C THR A 173 -24.21 -6.87 12.52
N GLY A 174 -24.51 -5.61 12.85
CA GLY A 174 -25.71 -5.24 13.59
C GLY A 174 -27.02 -5.48 12.82
N VAL A 175 -27.04 -5.20 11.52
CA VAL A 175 -28.21 -5.49 10.67
C VAL A 175 -28.39 -7.00 10.50
N SER A 176 -27.29 -7.76 10.40
CA SER A 176 -27.35 -9.23 10.38
C SER A 176 -27.93 -9.80 11.68
N ALA A 177 -27.52 -9.28 12.85
CA ALA A 177 -28.00 -9.72 14.15
C ALA A 177 -29.51 -9.45 14.35
N THR A 178 -30.03 -8.40 13.73
CA THR A 178 -31.45 -8.02 13.80
C THR A 178 -32.32 -8.66 12.71
N GLY A 179 -31.73 -9.41 11.77
CA GLY A 179 -32.43 -10.03 10.64
C GLY A 179 -32.91 -9.02 9.57
N GLY A 180 -32.25 -7.86 9.47
CA GLY A 180 -32.57 -6.83 8.49
C GLY A 180 -31.96 -7.08 7.10
N ASN A 181 -32.24 -6.17 6.15
CA ASN A 181 -31.72 -6.25 4.78
C ASN A 181 -30.26 -5.74 4.73
N VAL A 182 -29.31 -6.65 4.99
CA VAL A 182 -27.87 -6.34 5.00
C VAL A 182 -27.38 -5.72 3.67
N PRO A 183 -27.72 -6.24 2.48
CA PRO A 183 -27.29 -5.62 1.23
C PRO A 183 -27.80 -4.19 1.04
N GLN A 184 -29.03 -3.88 1.43
CA GLN A 184 -29.56 -2.52 1.35
C GLN A 184 -28.86 -1.59 2.34
N ALA A 185 -28.72 -2.02 3.59
CA ALA A 185 -28.03 -1.24 4.62
C ALA A 185 -26.57 -0.95 4.25
N ALA A 186 -25.88 -1.91 3.63
CA ALA A 186 -24.52 -1.74 3.14
C ALA A 186 -24.42 -0.68 2.03
N ARG A 187 -25.35 -0.69 1.06
CA ARG A 187 -25.42 0.34 0.00
C ARG A 187 -25.67 1.73 0.57
N ASP A 188 -26.69 1.85 1.42
CA ASP A 188 -27.11 3.16 1.93
C ASP A 188 -26.06 3.75 2.88
N THR A 189 -25.38 2.90 3.66
CA THR A 189 -24.25 3.32 4.51
C THR A 189 -23.05 3.74 3.67
N ALA A 190 -22.69 2.97 2.64
CA ALA A 190 -21.59 3.32 1.76
C ALA A 190 -21.81 4.68 1.10
N LYS A 191 -23.01 4.91 0.58
CA LYS A 191 -23.40 6.20 0.00
C LYS A 191 -23.34 7.33 1.04
N LEU A 192 -23.96 7.15 2.20
CA LEU A 192 -23.96 8.12 3.30
C LEU A 192 -22.54 8.54 3.70
N LEU A 193 -21.61 7.59 3.82
CA LEU A 193 -20.23 7.89 4.21
C LEU A 193 -19.50 8.72 3.14
N ILE A 194 -19.72 8.41 1.86
CA ILE A 194 -19.14 9.18 0.75
C ILE A 194 -19.70 10.59 0.68
N ASP A 195 -21.02 10.76 0.83
CA ASP A 195 -21.70 12.06 0.80
C ASP A 195 -21.22 13.02 1.91
N ASN A 196 -20.68 12.47 3.00
CA ASN A 196 -20.25 13.24 4.18
C ASN A 196 -18.73 13.42 4.28
N VAL A 197 -17.95 12.92 3.32
CA VAL A 197 -16.51 13.15 3.27
C VAL A 197 -16.24 14.42 2.46
N SER A 198 -15.66 15.43 3.12
CA SER A 198 -15.06 16.56 2.42
C SER A 198 -13.64 16.21 2.01
N GLY A 199 -13.36 16.14 0.71
CA GLY A 199 -12.06 15.72 0.20
C GLY A 199 -11.93 15.86 -1.31
N ASP A 200 -10.71 15.66 -1.79
CA ASP A 200 -10.46 15.47 -3.22
C ASP A 200 -10.90 14.07 -3.68
N SER A 201 -10.84 13.83 -4.98
CA SER A 201 -11.24 12.55 -5.57
C SER A 201 -10.43 11.38 -5.02
N ALA A 202 -9.16 11.61 -4.62
CA ALA A 202 -8.30 10.59 -4.02
C ALA A 202 -8.76 10.20 -2.61
N GLN A 203 -9.18 11.16 -1.79
CA GLN A 203 -9.71 10.89 -0.45
C GLN A 203 -11.05 10.13 -0.53
N LEU A 204 -11.92 10.49 -1.48
CA LEU A 204 -13.19 9.79 -1.72
C LEU A 204 -12.95 8.35 -2.22
N ALA A 205 -11.99 8.15 -3.13
CA ALA A 205 -11.59 6.82 -3.59
C ALA A 205 -11.02 5.96 -2.44
N TYR A 206 -10.24 6.56 -1.54
CA TYR A 206 -9.70 5.87 -0.38
C TYR A 206 -10.79 5.43 0.61
N VAL A 207 -11.75 6.31 0.91
CA VAL A 207 -12.91 5.96 1.75
C VAL A 207 -13.74 4.86 1.10
N ALA A 208 -14.02 4.98 -0.20
CA ALA A 208 -14.78 3.98 -0.95
C ALA A 208 -14.11 2.59 -0.92
N GLN A 209 -12.78 2.53 -1.13
CA GLN A 209 -12.02 1.29 -0.99
C GLN A 209 -12.11 0.73 0.43
N SER A 210 -11.97 1.57 1.45
CA SER A 210 -12.04 1.16 2.86
C SER A 210 -13.41 0.63 3.26
N VAL A 211 -14.49 1.18 2.69
CA VAL A 211 -15.86 0.69 2.85
C VAL A 211 -16.02 -0.71 2.25
N VAL A 212 -15.54 -0.91 1.02
CA VAL A 212 -15.62 -2.22 0.36
C VAL A 212 -14.72 -3.25 1.07
N GLU A 213 -13.54 -2.83 1.56
CA GLU A 213 -12.65 -3.65 2.37
C GLU A 213 -13.31 -4.08 3.69
N GLY A 214 -13.96 -3.16 4.40
CA GLY A 214 -14.73 -3.49 5.60
C GLY A 214 -15.85 -4.48 5.33
N ALA A 215 -16.57 -4.32 4.22
CA ALA A 215 -17.58 -5.29 3.80
C ALA A 215 -16.96 -6.68 3.54
N LEU A 216 -15.75 -6.76 2.98
CA LEU A 216 -15.05 -8.02 2.72
C LEU A 216 -14.58 -8.74 3.99
N GLU A 217 -14.27 -8.01 5.06
CA GLU A 217 -13.82 -8.59 6.33
C GLU A 217 -14.91 -9.36 7.08
N VAL A 218 -16.18 -9.03 6.84
CA VAL A 218 -17.30 -9.72 7.48
C VAL A 218 -17.49 -11.08 6.82
N GLN A 219 -16.70 -12.07 7.25
CA GLN A 219 -16.74 -13.46 6.72
C GLN A 219 -17.74 -14.37 7.44
N ASN A 220 -18.28 -13.95 8.58
CA ASN A 220 -19.07 -14.80 9.48
C ASN A 220 -20.59 -14.70 9.30
N VAL A 221 -21.05 -13.86 8.35
CA VAL A 221 -22.45 -13.73 7.98
C VAL A 221 -22.66 -14.60 6.75
N ASP A 222 -23.05 -15.86 6.94
CA ASP A 222 -23.38 -16.88 5.92
C ASP A 222 -22.71 -16.68 4.55
N HIS A 223 -21.68 -17.47 4.24
CA HIS A 223 -20.87 -17.42 3.00
C HIS A 223 -21.63 -17.26 1.66
N VAL A 224 -22.94 -17.54 1.66
CA VAL A 224 -23.85 -17.41 0.51
C VAL A 224 -24.18 -15.95 0.15
N PHE A 225 -24.03 -14.99 1.08
CA PHE A 225 -24.47 -13.59 0.86
C PHE A 225 -23.36 -12.55 0.72
N THR A 226 -22.08 -12.93 0.89
CA THR A 226 -20.93 -12.00 0.86
C THR A 226 -20.84 -11.17 -0.42
N VAL A 227 -21.14 -11.77 -1.56
CA VAL A 227 -21.15 -11.09 -2.87
C VAL A 227 -22.23 -10.01 -2.95
N SER A 228 -23.37 -10.25 -2.31
CA SER A 228 -24.53 -9.36 -2.40
C SER A 228 -24.27 -8.07 -1.65
N TYR A 229 -23.81 -8.11 -0.40
CA TYR A 229 -23.59 -6.88 0.36
C TYR A 229 -22.27 -6.18 0.00
N VAL A 230 -21.22 -6.89 -0.41
CA VAL A 230 -19.99 -6.26 -0.93
C VAL A 230 -20.27 -5.52 -2.24
N GLY A 231 -21.01 -6.15 -3.17
CA GLY A 231 -21.41 -5.50 -4.42
C GLY A 231 -22.30 -4.28 -4.19
N ARG A 232 -23.21 -4.36 -3.20
CA ARG A 232 -24.10 -3.25 -2.84
C ARG A 232 -23.37 -2.11 -2.12
N ALA A 233 -22.38 -2.41 -1.27
CA ALA A 233 -21.49 -1.40 -0.69
C ALA A 233 -20.68 -0.68 -1.78
N ALA A 234 -20.14 -1.43 -2.75
CA ALA A 234 -19.45 -0.85 -3.90
C ALA A 234 -20.37 0.05 -4.73
N GLU A 235 -21.59 -0.41 -5.04
CA GLU A 235 -22.61 0.38 -5.75
C GLU A 235 -22.94 1.67 -5.01
N GLY A 236 -23.18 1.61 -3.70
CA GLY A 236 -23.49 2.78 -2.87
C GLY A 236 -22.35 3.80 -2.82
N ALA A 237 -21.10 3.33 -2.70
CA ALA A 237 -19.94 4.20 -2.70
C ALA A 237 -19.74 4.90 -4.07
N ILE A 238 -19.98 4.17 -5.16
CA ILE A 238 -19.91 4.71 -6.52
C ILE A 238 -21.03 5.73 -6.76
N ASP A 239 -22.26 5.41 -6.35
CA ASP A 239 -23.41 6.32 -6.48
C ASP A 239 -23.19 7.63 -5.70
N GLY A 240 -22.68 7.56 -4.46
CA GLY A 240 -22.33 8.76 -3.69
C GLY A 240 -21.22 9.58 -4.35
N ALA A 241 -20.25 8.91 -4.99
CA ALA A 241 -19.18 9.59 -5.72
C ALA A 241 -19.69 10.32 -6.98
N TYR A 242 -20.66 9.73 -7.70
CA TYR A 242 -21.33 10.38 -8.84
C TYR A 242 -22.19 11.58 -8.42
N ASP A 243 -22.72 11.60 -7.19
CA ASP A 243 -23.43 12.77 -6.65
C ASP A 243 -22.49 13.97 -6.43
N VAL A 244 -21.18 13.73 -6.28
CA VAL A 244 -20.15 14.78 -6.21
C VAL A 244 -19.79 15.28 -7.62
N SER A 245 -19.33 14.38 -8.50
CA SER A 245 -19.10 14.67 -9.92
C SER A 245 -18.93 13.39 -10.75
N GLU A 246 -19.13 13.51 -12.07
CA GLU A 246 -18.92 12.39 -13.00
C GLU A 246 -17.46 11.88 -12.99
N GLU A 247 -16.49 12.79 -12.88
CA GLU A 247 -15.06 12.46 -12.82
C GLU A 247 -14.67 11.72 -11.53
N VAL A 248 -15.24 12.14 -10.39
CA VAL A 248 -15.02 11.50 -9.09
C VAL A 248 -15.67 10.11 -9.06
N GLY A 249 -16.88 9.96 -9.61
CA GLY A 249 -17.55 8.67 -9.75
C GLY A 249 -16.74 7.66 -10.57
N ASP A 250 -16.19 8.09 -11.71
CA ASP A 250 -15.32 7.25 -12.54
C ASP A 250 -14.03 6.83 -11.82
N GLU A 251 -13.40 7.74 -11.07
CA GLU A 251 -12.17 7.45 -10.32
C GLU A 251 -12.42 6.46 -9.17
N VAL A 252 -13.49 6.67 -8.40
CA VAL A 252 -13.91 5.78 -7.30
C VAL A 252 -14.27 4.39 -7.84
N ARG A 253 -14.99 4.33 -8.95
CA ARG A 253 -15.34 3.08 -9.62
C ARG A 253 -14.12 2.29 -10.07
N LEU A 254 -13.14 2.95 -10.69
CA LEU A 254 -11.87 2.33 -11.08
C LEU A 254 -11.07 1.87 -9.87
N ALA A 255 -11.02 2.66 -8.81
CA ALA A 255 -10.33 2.32 -7.57
C ALA A 255 -10.93 1.08 -6.91
N ILE A 256 -12.25 0.94 -6.89
CA ILE A 256 -12.94 -0.25 -6.36
C ILE A 256 -12.70 -1.46 -7.28
N ALA A 257 -12.82 -1.29 -8.60
CA ALA A 257 -12.58 -2.39 -9.56
C ALA A 257 -11.16 -2.95 -9.42
N GLY A 258 -10.13 -2.10 -9.41
CA GLY A 258 -8.74 -2.52 -9.23
C GLY A 258 -8.47 -3.16 -7.87
N MET A 259 -9.22 -2.79 -6.83
CA MET A 259 -9.15 -3.44 -5.52
C MET A 259 -9.73 -4.86 -5.56
N LEU A 260 -10.89 -5.04 -6.20
CA LEU A 260 -11.58 -6.34 -6.29
C LEU A 260 -10.85 -7.33 -7.21
N GLU A 261 -10.12 -6.84 -8.22
CA GLU A 261 -9.27 -7.66 -9.08
C GLU A 261 -7.95 -8.09 -8.40
N ASN A 262 -7.58 -7.48 -7.28
CA ASN A 262 -6.32 -7.76 -6.60
C ASN A 262 -6.38 -9.12 -5.88
N PRO A 263 -5.52 -10.10 -6.23
CA PRO A 263 -5.53 -11.45 -5.64
C PRO A 263 -5.16 -11.50 -4.14
N ARG A 264 -4.93 -10.36 -3.49
CA ARG A 264 -4.56 -10.25 -2.07
C ARG A 264 -5.70 -10.02 -1.10
N VAL A 265 -6.91 -9.75 -1.60
CA VAL A 265 -8.08 -9.79 -0.73
C VAL A 265 -8.25 -11.26 -0.31
N HIS A 266 -7.90 -11.57 0.94
CA HIS A 266 -7.93 -12.93 1.49
C HIS A 266 -9.38 -13.38 1.66
N VAL A 267 -9.99 -13.80 0.55
CA VAL A 267 -11.34 -14.36 0.54
C VAL A 267 -11.20 -15.81 0.12
N GLY A 268 -11.89 -16.71 0.83
CA GLY A 268 -11.73 -18.14 0.63
C GLY A 268 -11.89 -18.58 -0.84
N PRO A 269 -11.38 -19.76 -1.22
CA PRO A 269 -11.40 -20.23 -2.61
C PRO A 269 -12.80 -20.26 -3.26
N ALA A 270 -13.86 -20.31 -2.46
CA ALA A 270 -15.26 -20.26 -2.93
C ALA A 270 -15.72 -18.86 -3.41
N THR A 271 -15.11 -17.79 -2.91
CA THR A 271 -15.52 -16.39 -3.17
C THR A 271 -14.70 -15.69 -4.26
N ALA A 272 -13.52 -16.21 -4.61
CA ALA A 272 -12.67 -15.66 -5.66
C ALA A 272 -13.34 -15.49 -7.04
N PRO A 273 -14.03 -16.52 -7.61
CA PRO A 273 -14.72 -16.35 -8.89
C PRO A 273 -15.88 -15.35 -8.82
N LEU A 274 -16.49 -15.19 -7.63
CA LEU A 274 -17.58 -14.26 -7.42
C LEU A 274 -17.09 -12.80 -7.35
N LEU A 275 -15.95 -12.56 -6.71
CA LEU A 275 -15.30 -11.24 -6.71
C LEU A 275 -14.83 -10.83 -8.10
N GLN A 276 -14.36 -11.78 -8.90
CA GLN A 276 -14.03 -11.54 -10.29
C GLN A 276 -15.28 -11.16 -11.11
N SER A 277 -16.41 -11.83 -10.88
CA SER A 277 -17.69 -11.47 -11.52
C SER A 277 -18.24 -10.10 -11.06
N LEU A 278 -18.00 -9.73 -9.80
CA LEU A 278 -18.33 -8.41 -9.26
C LEU A 278 -17.43 -7.34 -9.86
N ALA A 279 -16.12 -7.60 -9.95
CA ALA A 279 -15.17 -6.73 -10.61
C ALA A 279 -15.58 -6.47 -12.06
N GLU A 280 -15.98 -7.50 -12.82
CA GLU A 280 -16.50 -7.36 -14.18
C GLU A 280 -17.83 -6.60 -14.26
N ARG A 281 -18.72 -6.73 -13.26
CA ARG A 281 -19.99 -5.98 -13.20
C ARG A 281 -19.79 -4.52 -12.82
N VAL A 282 -18.85 -4.25 -11.92
CA VAL A 282 -18.41 -2.89 -11.57
C VAL A 282 -17.66 -2.30 -12.77
N ALA A 283 -16.86 -3.08 -13.48
CA ALA A 283 -16.11 -2.72 -14.67
C ALA A 283 -16.91 -2.94 -15.96
N VAL A 284 -17.89 -2.09 -16.25
CA VAL A 284 -18.55 -2.07 -17.57
C VAL A 284 -18.02 -0.92 -18.42
N TYR A 285 -17.25 -1.32 -19.44
CA TYR A 285 -16.98 -0.68 -20.73
C TYR A 285 -16.31 0.71 -20.75
N HIS A 286 -15.03 0.75 -21.13
CA HIS A 286 -14.49 1.86 -21.93
C HIS A 286 -13.77 1.33 -23.19
N PRO A 287 -14.17 1.75 -24.39
CA PRO A 287 -13.29 1.81 -25.54
C PRO A 287 -12.58 3.17 -25.48
N GLN A 288 -11.33 3.20 -25.05
CA GLN A 288 -10.48 4.38 -25.23
C GLN A 288 -9.10 3.88 -25.64
N GLY A 289 -8.59 4.37 -26.77
CA GLY A 289 -7.47 3.76 -27.51
C GLY A 289 -6.17 3.54 -26.72
N PRO A 290 -5.17 2.87 -27.33
CA PRO A 290 -3.93 2.44 -26.68
C PRO A 290 -3.07 3.56 -26.04
N LEU A 291 -3.47 4.83 -26.18
CA LEU A 291 -2.80 6.00 -25.60
C LEU A 291 -3.45 6.48 -24.28
N ALA A 292 -4.78 6.39 -24.14
CA ALA A 292 -5.49 6.92 -22.97
C ALA A 292 -5.20 6.11 -21.69
N TRP A 293 -5.13 4.77 -21.81
CA TRP A 293 -4.75 3.91 -20.69
C TRP A 293 -3.31 4.15 -20.24
N ARG A 294 -2.39 4.51 -21.16
CA ARG A 294 -0.99 4.80 -20.84
C ARG A 294 -0.83 6.07 -20.03
N ILE A 295 -1.63 7.10 -20.33
CA ILE A 295 -1.63 8.36 -19.58
C ILE A 295 -2.21 8.15 -18.18
N LYS A 296 -3.31 7.40 -18.05
CA LYS A 296 -3.86 7.02 -16.73
C LYS A 296 -2.88 6.15 -15.92
N ALA A 297 -2.21 5.19 -16.56
CA ALA A 297 -1.19 4.36 -15.90
C ALA A 297 -0.01 5.18 -15.35
N LEU A 298 0.38 6.26 -16.02
CA LEU A 298 1.40 7.19 -15.51
C LEU A 298 0.93 7.94 -14.25
N TRP A 299 -0.33 8.38 -14.23
CA TRP A 299 -0.93 9.04 -13.07
C TRP A 299 -1.07 8.08 -11.88
N TYR A 300 -1.65 6.90 -12.10
CA TYR A 300 -1.82 5.87 -11.07
C TYR A 300 -0.48 5.35 -10.54
N ALA A 301 0.55 5.24 -11.40
CA ALA A 301 1.90 4.88 -10.97
C ALA A 301 2.51 5.91 -10.01
N GLY A 302 2.22 7.20 -10.21
CA GLY A 302 2.64 8.29 -9.32
C GLY A 302 1.90 8.24 -7.99
N TRP A 303 0.59 8.01 -8.03
CA TRP A 303 -0.24 7.88 -6.83
C TRP A 303 0.11 6.63 -6.00
N SER A 304 0.32 5.49 -6.67
CA SER A 304 0.78 4.24 -6.05
C SER A 304 2.14 4.41 -5.36
N LEU A 305 3.06 5.15 -5.99
CA LEU A 305 4.36 5.46 -5.40
C LEU A 305 4.21 6.32 -4.14
N ALA A 306 3.30 7.29 -4.12
CA ALA A 306 3.01 8.08 -2.93
C ALA A 306 2.41 7.23 -1.79
N ARG A 307 1.41 6.39 -2.09
CA ARG A 307 0.73 5.53 -1.10
C ARG A 307 1.65 4.46 -0.48
N THR A 308 2.61 3.96 -1.25
CA THR A 308 3.54 2.92 -0.77
C THR A 308 4.72 3.45 0.07
N GLY A 309 4.78 4.77 0.31
CA GLY A 309 5.93 5.40 0.98
C GLY A 309 7.15 5.48 0.06
N GLY A 310 6.95 5.67 -1.24
CA GLY A 310 8.00 5.66 -2.26
C GLY A 310 9.14 6.64 -2.03
N ILE A 311 8.86 7.76 -1.34
CA ILE A 311 9.88 8.75 -0.94
C ILE A 311 10.86 8.13 0.07
N ASP A 312 10.35 7.45 1.11
CA ASP A 312 11.19 6.80 2.12
C ASP A 312 12.00 5.65 1.52
N LEU A 313 11.37 4.90 0.61
CA LEU A 313 12.01 3.83 -0.13
C LEU A 313 13.14 4.37 -1.02
N ALA A 314 12.92 5.48 -1.73
CA ALA A 314 13.93 6.15 -2.54
C ALA A 314 15.07 6.72 -1.68
N ALA A 315 14.76 7.28 -0.51
CA ALA A 315 15.77 7.76 0.44
C ALA A 315 16.66 6.61 0.94
N SER A 316 16.08 5.45 1.23
CA SER A 316 16.85 4.26 1.62
C SER A 316 17.77 3.78 0.49
N LEU A 317 17.29 3.79 -0.76
CA LEU A 317 18.08 3.45 -1.94
C LEU A 317 19.25 4.43 -2.11
N ALA A 318 19.00 5.73 -1.95
CA ALA A 318 20.02 6.76 -2.06
C ALA A 318 21.13 6.59 -1.02
N PHE A 319 20.76 6.30 0.23
CA PHE A 319 21.70 6.05 1.32
C PHE A 319 22.63 4.87 1.02
N PHE A 320 22.08 3.72 0.63
CA PHE A 320 22.90 2.55 0.32
C PHE A 320 23.70 2.72 -0.98
N THR A 321 23.18 3.46 -1.95
CA THR A 321 23.91 3.84 -3.17
C THR A 321 25.16 4.64 -2.80
N LEU A 322 25.01 5.68 -1.97
CA LEU A 322 26.13 6.50 -1.48
C LEU A 322 27.18 5.66 -0.74
N LEU A 323 26.74 4.76 0.13
CA LEU A 323 27.63 3.89 0.91
C LEU A 323 28.40 2.90 0.03
N SER A 324 27.79 2.42 -1.06
CA SER A 324 28.43 1.52 -2.03
C SER A 324 29.33 2.24 -3.05
N PHE A 325 29.18 3.56 -3.20
CA PHE A 325 29.81 4.34 -4.26
C PHE A 325 31.34 4.39 -4.14
N PHE A 326 31.89 4.87 -3.01
CA PHE A 326 33.34 4.97 -2.83
C PHE A 326 34.05 3.62 -2.89
N PRO A 327 33.52 2.56 -2.24
CA PRO A 327 34.07 1.22 -2.39
C PRO A 327 34.10 0.75 -3.86
N LEU A 328 33.04 1.03 -4.62
CA LEU A 328 32.97 0.70 -6.05
C LEU A 328 34.04 1.43 -6.87
N VAL A 329 34.20 2.75 -6.67
CA VAL A 329 35.23 3.53 -7.36
C VAL A 329 36.62 2.97 -7.08
N ALA A 330 36.92 2.65 -5.82
CA ALA A 330 38.19 2.05 -5.43
C ALA A 330 38.44 0.67 -6.09
N LEU A 331 37.40 -0.16 -6.24
CA LEU A 331 37.51 -1.44 -6.96
C LEU A 331 37.76 -1.23 -8.45
N VAL A 332 37.07 -0.28 -9.09
CA VAL A 332 37.31 0.02 -10.51
C VAL A 332 38.75 0.50 -10.70
N ILE A 333 39.25 1.40 -9.87
CA ILE A 333 40.65 1.83 -9.88
C ILE A 333 41.59 0.63 -9.72
N LEU A 334 41.31 -0.28 -8.78
CA LEU A 334 42.12 -1.48 -8.57
C LEU A 334 42.18 -2.36 -9.83
N ILE A 335 41.03 -2.64 -10.45
CA ILE A 335 40.94 -3.49 -11.66
C ILE A 335 41.69 -2.84 -12.81
N PHE A 336 41.44 -1.55 -13.08
CA PHE A 336 42.07 -0.85 -14.21
C PHE A 336 43.56 -0.58 -13.98
N SER A 337 44.00 -0.42 -12.73
CA SER A 337 45.43 -0.25 -12.39
C SER A 337 46.30 -1.45 -12.79
N ALA A 338 45.69 -2.60 -13.08
CA ALA A 338 46.38 -3.76 -13.62
C ALA A 338 46.64 -3.68 -15.14
N PHE A 339 45.95 -2.80 -15.87
CA PHE A 339 45.96 -2.76 -17.34
C PHE A 339 46.34 -1.40 -17.93
N ALA A 340 46.23 -0.29 -17.19
CA ALA A 340 46.45 1.06 -17.69
C ALA A 340 47.24 1.93 -16.70
N ASP A 341 47.84 3.00 -17.23
CA ASP A 341 48.57 3.98 -16.42
C ASP A 341 47.60 4.85 -15.59
N PRO A 342 47.99 5.30 -14.38
CA PRO A 342 47.12 6.04 -13.47
C PRO A 342 46.45 7.27 -14.08
N GLU A 343 47.15 8.03 -14.93
CA GLU A 343 46.62 9.24 -15.58
C GLU A 343 45.49 8.93 -16.58
N THR A 344 45.61 7.83 -17.34
CA THR A 344 44.56 7.36 -18.25
C THR A 344 43.33 6.90 -17.46
N ILE A 345 43.55 6.20 -16.35
CA ILE A 345 42.48 5.70 -15.48
C ILE A 345 41.70 6.86 -14.85
N GLU A 346 42.39 7.88 -14.34
CA GLU A 346 41.77 9.05 -13.73
C GLU A 346 40.89 9.83 -14.73
N THR A 347 41.42 10.07 -15.93
CA THR A 347 40.71 10.79 -16.99
C THR A 347 39.43 10.06 -17.42
N GLU A 348 39.51 8.75 -17.63
CA GLU A 348 38.37 7.95 -18.11
C GLU A 348 37.32 7.70 -17.01
N LEU A 349 37.75 7.50 -15.76
CA LEU A 349 36.83 7.44 -14.63
C LEU A 349 36.09 8.77 -14.43
N ALA A 350 36.75 9.91 -14.65
CA ALA A 350 36.09 11.21 -14.60
C ALA A 350 35.00 11.33 -15.67
N HIS A 351 35.25 10.83 -16.89
CA HIS A 351 34.24 10.79 -17.96
C HIS A 351 33.04 9.91 -17.61
N VAL A 352 33.28 8.71 -17.07
CA VAL A 352 32.20 7.82 -16.60
C VAL A 352 31.41 8.47 -15.47
N PHE A 353 32.11 9.09 -14.52
CA PHE A 353 31.47 9.75 -13.39
C PHE A 353 30.58 10.91 -13.85
N LEU A 354 31.06 11.76 -14.75
CA LEU A 354 30.28 12.85 -15.32
C LEU A 354 29.08 12.38 -16.15
N PHE A 355 29.14 11.20 -16.75
CA PHE A 355 28.01 10.61 -17.48
C PHE A 355 26.86 10.23 -16.56
N PHE A 356 27.15 9.65 -15.39
CA PHE A 356 26.13 9.25 -14.42
C PHE A 356 25.74 10.38 -13.46
N PHE A 357 26.67 11.29 -13.15
CA PHE A 357 26.50 12.37 -12.17
C PHE A 357 26.86 13.71 -12.81
N PRO A 358 26.00 14.22 -13.70
CA PRO A 358 26.21 15.50 -14.35
C PRO A 358 26.41 16.61 -13.30
N ALA A 359 27.41 17.49 -13.50
CA ALA A 359 27.77 18.59 -12.58
C ALA A 359 28.45 18.20 -11.25
N SER A 360 29.03 17.00 -11.15
CA SER A 360 29.85 16.57 -10.00
C SER A 360 31.36 16.47 -10.31
N GLY A 361 31.86 17.01 -11.43
CA GLY A 361 33.26 16.81 -11.85
C GLY A 361 34.31 17.20 -10.81
N ASP A 362 34.10 18.31 -10.11
CA ASP A 362 35.00 18.77 -9.05
C ASP A 362 35.02 17.85 -7.81
N PHE A 363 33.92 17.11 -7.55
CA PHE A 363 33.87 16.11 -6.49
C PHE A 363 34.80 14.93 -6.79
N PHE A 364 34.77 14.46 -8.04
CA PHE A 364 35.61 13.35 -8.49
C PHE A 364 37.08 13.71 -8.27
N ASN A 365 37.52 14.85 -8.80
CA ASN A 365 38.91 15.30 -8.70
C ASN A 365 39.36 15.49 -7.24
N ASN A 366 38.52 16.06 -6.37
CA ASN A 366 38.88 16.32 -4.98
C ASN A 366 38.77 15.12 -4.04
N SER A 367 37.90 14.14 -4.31
CA SER A 367 37.63 13.03 -3.39
C SER A 367 38.26 11.72 -3.84
N VAL A 368 38.30 11.48 -5.17
CA VAL A 368 38.87 10.26 -5.74
C VAL A 368 40.39 10.36 -5.85
N GLY A 369 40.95 11.57 -6.02
CA GLY A 369 42.40 11.82 -5.96
C GLY A 369 43.07 11.29 -4.68
N TYR A 370 42.40 11.36 -3.53
CA TYR A 370 42.90 10.79 -2.28
C TYR A 370 42.94 9.25 -2.27
N LEU A 371 42.06 8.58 -3.02
CA LEU A 371 42.04 7.11 -3.11
C LEU A 371 43.25 6.56 -3.87
N PHE A 372 43.80 7.32 -4.83
CA PHE A 372 45.03 6.95 -5.55
C PHE A 372 46.29 6.96 -4.67
N SER A 373 46.29 7.69 -3.56
CA SER A 373 47.46 7.84 -2.67
C SER A 373 47.68 6.64 -1.73
N SER A 374 46.70 5.74 -1.56
CA SER A 374 46.73 4.64 -0.58
C SER A 374 46.26 3.31 -1.20
N ARG A 375 47.14 2.60 -1.91
CA ARG A 375 46.76 1.42 -2.74
C ARG A 375 46.31 0.17 -1.95
N VAL A 376 46.85 -0.10 -0.76
CA VAL A 376 46.62 -1.37 -0.02
C VAL A 376 45.51 -1.27 1.05
N ALA A 377 45.46 -0.16 1.81
CA ALA A 377 44.37 0.04 2.77
C ALA A 377 43.03 0.32 2.06
N ALA A 378 43.07 0.97 0.90
CA ALA A 378 41.87 1.22 0.10
C ALA A 378 41.25 -0.06 -0.46
N SER A 379 42.03 -1.11 -0.77
CA SER A 379 41.51 -2.32 -1.42
C SER A 379 40.73 -3.23 -0.46
N ILE A 380 41.20 -3.45 0.78
CA ILE A 380 40.44 -4.25 1.77
C ILE A 380 39.17 -3.51 2.20
N VAL A 381 39.29 -2.22 2.49
CA VAL A 381 38.14 -1.38 2.87
C VAL A 381 37.15 -1.25 1.72
N ALA A 382 37.61 -1.19 0.46
CA ALA A 382 36.74 -1.21 -0.71
C ALA A 382 36.01 -2.55 -0.85
N ILE A 383 36.68 -3.69 -0.70
CA ILE A 383 36.01 -4.99 -0.82
C ILE A 383 34.93 -5.13 0.25
N VAL A 384 35.24 -4.83 1.52
CA VAL A 384 34.28 -4.91 2.62
C VAL A 384 33.14 -3.90 2.43
N GLY A 385 33.47 -2.67 2.04
CA GLY A 385 32.50 -1.61 1.78
C GLY A 385 31.54 -1.93 0.64
N ILE A 386 32.03 -2.54 -0.45
CA ILE A 386 31.18 -3.01 -1.56
C ILE A 386 30.25 -4.10 -1.06
N VAL A 387 30.76 -5.10 -0.33
CA VAL A 387 29.93 -6.20 0.15
C VAL A 387 28.79 -5.67 1.01
N ILE A 388 29.06 -4.74 1.93
CA ILE A 388 28.03 -4.14 2.78
C ILE A 388 27.08 -3.25 1.96
N GLY A 389 27.63 -2.35 1.15
CA GLY A 389 26.85 -1.37 0.37
C GLY A 389 25.99 -2.03 -0.70
N ALA A 390 26.54 -2.94 -1.50
CA ALA A 390 25.81 -3.68 -2.53
C ALA A 390 24.75 -4.59 -1.90
N ASN A 391 25.04 -5.20 -0.75
CA ASN A 391 24.06 -6.01 -0.04
C ASN A 391 22.89 -5.16 0.47
N GLY A 392 23.20 -4.03 1.12
CA GLY A 392 22.21 -3.06 1.57
C GLY A 392 21.36 -2.49 0.43
N LEU A 393 21.99 -2.09 -0.68
CA LEU A 393 21.31 -1.53 -1.85
C LEU A 393 20.36 -2.55 -2.50
N PHE A 394 20.81 -3.80 -2.68
CA PHE A 394 19.95 -4.84 -3.22
C PHE A 394 18.80 -5.17 -2.28
N MET A 395 19.06 -5.32 -0.97
CA MET A 395 17.99 -5.57 0.00
C MET A 395 16.98 -4.41 0.05
N ALA A 396 17.43 -3.17 -0.07
CA ALA A 396 16.57 -2.01 -0.20
C ALA A 396 15.76 -2.10 -1.50
N ALA A 397 16.39 -2.29 -2.66
CA ALA A 397 15.71 -2.40 -3.96
C ALA A 397 14.70 -3.55 -4.00
N ASN A 398 15.09 -4.73 -3.52
CA ASN A 398 14.23 -5.90 -3.45
C ASN A 398 13.03 -5.64 -2.55
N ARG A 399 13.22 -5.05 -1.36
CA ARG A 399 12.10 -4.68 -0.48
C ARG A 399 11.21 -3.61 -1.11
N SER A 400 11.78 -2.58 -1.71
CA SER A 400 11.04 -1.47 -2.31
C SER A 400 10.21 -1.93 -3.51
N VAL A 401 10.81 -2.69 -4.43
CA VAL A 401 10.11 -3.24 -5.58
C VAL A 401 9.05 -4.24 -5.13
N ASN A 402 9.38 -5.19 -4.25
CA ASN A 402 8.37 -6.12 -3.75
C ASN A 402 7.25 -5.41 -3.00
N ARG A 403 7.51 -4.29 -2.31
CA ARG A 403 6.46 -3.46 -1.68
C ARG A 403 5.57 -2.74 -2.71
N ILE A 404 6.12 -2.27 -3.82
CA ILE A 404 5.35 -1.66 -4.93
C ILE A 404 4.47 -2.71 -5.62
N PHE A 405 5.03 -3.89 -5.89
CA PHE A 405 4.28 -5.04 -6.41
C PHE A 405 3.42 -5.69 -5.31
N GLY A 406 3.56 -5.24 -4.06
CA GLY A 406 3.01 -5.73 -2.77
C GLY A 406 3.26 -7.21 -2.43
N THR A 407 4.19 -7.88 -3.10
CA THR A 407 4.53 -9.28 -2.83
C THR A 407 5.41 -9.40 -1.60
N GLU A 408 5.33 -10.53 -0.88
CA GLU A 408 6.30 -10.80 0.17
C GLU A 408 7.71 -10.99 -0.43
N PRO A 409 8.76 -10.45 0.22
CA PRO A 409 10.14 -10.70 -0.18
C PRO A 409 10.43 -12.21 -0.18
N ARG A 410 11.16 -12.70 -1.18
CA ARG A 410 11.58 -14.11 -1.27
C ARG A 410 12.39 -14.55 -0.03
N ARG A 411 12.39 -15.86 0.25
CA ARG A 411 13.20 -16.48 1.31
C ARG A 411 14.68 -16.10 1.16
N LEU A 412 15.37 -15.88 2.29
CA LEU A 412 16.73 -15.31 2.36
C LEU A 412 17.74 -16.00 1.43
N VAL A 413 17.68 -17.33 1.30
CA VAL A 413 18.65 -18.13 0.52
C VAL A 413 18.47 -17.97 -0.99
N THR A 414 17.23 -17.92 -1.49
CA THR A 414 16.94 -17.71 -2.91
C THR A 414 17.13 -16.24 -3.32
N THR A 415 17.00 -15.30 -2.38
CA THR A 415 17.36 -13.90 -2.62
C THR A 415 18.87 -13.70 -2.79
N THR A 416 19.73 -14.41 -2.03
CA THR A 416 21.18 -14.18 -2.10
C THR A 416 21.80 -14.60 -3.43
N LEU A 417 21.36 -15.71 -4.03
CA LEU A 417 21.87 -16.11 -5.35
C LEU A 417 21.38 -15.16 -6.46
N LEU A 418 20.08 -14.83 -6.45
CA LEU A 418 19.50 -13.86 -7.37
C LEU A 418 20.17 -12.49 -7.25
N GLN A 419 20.48 -12.07 -6.03
CA GLN A 419 21.21 -10.86 -5.70
C GLN A 419 22.59 -10.83 -6.33
N VAL A 420 23.39 -11.87 -6.08
CA VAL A 420 24.75 -11.96 -6.64
C VAL A 420 24.68 -11.95 -8.17
N VAL A 421 23.77 -12.71 -8.78
CA VAL A 421 23.63 -12.77 -10.24
C VAL A 421 23.16 -11.44 -10.83
N LEU A 422 22.17 -10.77 -10.24
CA LEU A 422 21.67 -9.48 -10.74
C LEU A 422 22.68 -8.36 -10.52
N THR A 423 23.31 -8.29 -9.36
CA THR A 423 24.34 -7.29 -9.08
C THR A 423 25.53 -7.46 -10.03
N ILE A 424 26.03 -8.68 -10.21
CA ILE A 424 27.12 -8.96 -11.17
C ILE A 424 26.66 -8.71 -12.60
N GLY A 425 25.45 -9.13 -12.97
CA GLY A 425 24.91 -8.96 -14.32
C GLY A 425 24.72 -7.50 -14.71
N ILE A 426 24.17 -6.68 -13.82
CA ILE A 426 24.01 -5.23 -14.02
C ILE A 426 25.37 -4.54 -14.03
N MET A 427 26.27 -4.91 -13.11
CA MET A 427 27.65 -4.39 -13.10
C MET A 427 28.38 -4.71 -14.41
N LEU A 428 28.25 -5.93 -14.93
CA LEU A 428 28.87 -6.35 -16.19
C LEU A 428 28.23 -5.61 -17.38
N LEU A 429 26.91 -5.40 -17.39
CA LEU A 429 26.24 -4.58 -18.41
C LEU A 429 26.78 -3.14 -18.42
N PHE A 430 27.01 -2.55 -17.24
CA PHE A 430 27.60 -1.21 -17.15
C PHE A 430 29.07 -1.20 -17.57
N LEU A 431 29.88 -2.15 -17.11
CA LEU A 431 31.29 -2.26 -17.50
C LEU A 431 31.46 -2.50 -19.00
N THR A 432 30.60 -3.32 -19.61
CA THR A 432 30.59 -3.52 -21.06
C THR A 432 30.15 -2.26 -21.78
N SER A 433 29.12 -1.54 -21.31
CA SER A 433 28.73 -0.25 -21.89
C SER A 433 29.90 0.75 -21.87
N ILE A 434 30.59 0.88 -20.75
CA ILE A 434 31.75 1.77 -20.60
C ILE A 434 32.90 1.31 -21.50
N GLY A 435 33.24 0.01 -21.45
CA GLY A 435 34.33 -0.56 -22.22
C GLY A 435 34.11 -0.44 -23.74
N LEU A 436 32.88 -0.65 -24.22
CA LEU A 436 32.53 -0.43 -25.62
C LEU A 436 32.67 1.05 -26.00
N THR A 437 32.12 1.98 -25.21
CA THR A 437 32.27 3.42 -25.47
C THR A 437 33.74 3.81 -25.53
N LEU A 438 34.57 3.31 -24.61
CA LEU A 438 36.00 3.60 -24.53
C LEU A 438 36.78 3.03 -25.72
N VAL A 439 36.52 1.77 -26.09
CA VAL A 439 37.10 1.15 -27.31
C VAL A 439 36.73 1.93 -28.56
N PHE A 440 35.48 2.41 -28.66
CA PHE A 440 35.05 3.23 -29.79
C PHE A 440 35.74 4.60 -29.82
N GLN A 441 35.89 5.28 -28.67
CA GLN A 441 36.61 6.55 -28.58
C GLN A 441 38.09 6.41 -28.93
N ILE A 442 38.75 5.34 -28.45
CA ILE A 442 40.13 5.04 -28.79
C ILE A 442 40.26 4.74 -30.29
N ALA A 443 39.36 3.92 -30.86
CA ALA A 443 39.36 3.65 -32.30
C ALA A 443 39.23 4.92 -33.14
N LEU A 444 38.40 5.87 -32.70
CA LEU A 444 38.27 7.19 -33.33
C LEU A 444 39.55 8.00 -33.22
N SER A 445 40.19 8.04 -32.06
CA SER A 445 41.46 8.76 -31.85
C SER A 445 42.61 8.21 -32.69
N ILE A 446 42.68 6.89 -32.90
CA ILE A 446 43.67 6.25 -33.77
C ILE A 446 43.37 6.55 -35.24
N SER A 447 42.08 6.56 -35.62
CA SER A 447 41.66 6.87 -37.00
C SER A 447 41.93 8.33 -37.39
N SER A 448 41.85 9.26 -36.45
CA SER A 448 42.15 10.68 -36.68
C SER A 448 43.65 10.99 -36.67
N ALA A 449 44.46 10.13 -36.03
CA ALA A 449 45.92 10.23 -35.98
C ALA A 449 46.64 9.64 -37.20
N LEU A 450 46.00 8.77 -38.00
CA LEU A 450 46.57 8.15 -39.19
C LEU A 450 46.14 8.90 -40.48
N PRO A 451 47.04 9.65 -41.16
CA PRO A 451 46.69 10.47 -42.34
C PRO A 451 46.33 9.69 -43.61
N LEU A 452 46.34 8.36 -43.57
CA LEU A 452 46.32 7.48 -44.74
C LEU A 452 44.93 6.95 -45.14
N VAL A 453 43.85 7.30 -44.42
CA VAL A 453 42.47 6.85 -44.73
C VAL A 453 41.64 7.99 -45.30
N SER A 454 42.02 8.50 -46.47
CA SER A 454 41.32 9.52 -47.25
C SER A 454 40.24 8.93 -48.18
N TRP A 455 39.43 7.99 -47.69
CA TRP A 455 38.27 7.44 -48.42
C TRP A 455 36.95 7.87 -47.75
N PRO A 456 35.80 7.92 -48.48
CA PRO A 456 34.49 8.36 -47.98
C PRO A 456 33.91 7.54 -46.80
N VAL A 457 34.66 6.54 -46.34
CA VAL A 457 34.50 5.83 -45.06
C VAL A 457 34.43 6.80 -43.88
N ASN A 458 35.04 7.99 -43.95
CA ASN A 458 35.15 8.89 -42.80
C ASN A 458 33.78 9.42 -42.28
N ARG A 459 32.87 9.89 -43.14
CA ARG A 459 31.57 10.44 -42.65
C ARG A 459 30.60 9.37 -42.17
N ALA A 460 30.52 8.24 -42.86
CA ALA A 460 29.63 7.15 -42.50
C ALA A 460 30.10 6.45 -41.21
N VAL A 461 31.41 6.22 -41.07
CA VAL A 461 31.97 5.68 -39.83
C VAL A 461 31.78 6.66 -38.69
N LEU A 462 32.09 7.96 -38.87
CA LEU A 462 31.87 8.98 -37.85
C LEU A 462 30.40 9.03 -37.38
N LEU A 463 29.44 9.09 -38.31
CA LEU A 463 28.00 9.06 -38.00
C LEU A 463 27.59 7.79 -37.27
N VAL A 464 28.09 6.63 -37.69
CA VAL A 464 27.79 5.34 -37.04
C VAL A 464 28.37 5.28 -35.64
N THR A 465 29.61 5.75 -35.44
CA THR A 465 30.20 5.85 -34.10
C THR A 465 29.50 6.85 -33.20
N GLU A 466 29.10 8.01 -33.73
CA GLU A 466 28.38 9.04 -32.96
C GLU A 466 27.02 8.50 -32.52
N LEU A 467 26.29 7.83 -33.43
CA LEU A 467 25.02 7.18 -33.13
C LEU A 467 25.19 6.04 -32.12
N ILE A 468 26.20 5.17 -32.28
CA ILE A 468 26.46 4.07 -31.35
C ILE A 468 26.85 4.61 -29.97
N SER A 469 27.74 5.61 -29.90
CA SER A 469 28.21 6.17 -28.63
C SER A 469 27.10 6.86 -27.83
N GLY A 470 26.09 7.42 -28.49
CA GLY A 470 24.91 7.99 -27.83
C GLY A 470 23.81 6.98 -27.52
N VAL A 471 23.49 6.08 -28.46
CA VAL A 471 22.34 5.15 -28.33
C VAL A 471 22.68 3.92 -27.49
N LEU A 472 23.90 3.40 -27.59
CA LEU A 472 24.30 2.17 -26.90
C LEU A 472 24.17 2.29 -25.36
N PRO A 473 24.62 3.38 -24.70
CA PRO A 473 24.45 3.53 -23.26
C PRO A 473 22.99 3.62 -22.82
N ILE A 474 22.16 4.32 -23.60
CA ILE A 474 20.71 4.44 -23.34
C ILE A 474 20.06 3.06 -23.44
N PHE A 475 20.41 2.28 -24.47
CA PHE A 475 19.92 0.93 -24.65
C PHE A 475 20.37 -0.01 -23.51
N MET A 476 21.62 0.08 -23.07
CA MET A 476 22.12 -0.71 -21.93
C MET A 476 21.41 -0.35 -20.63
N THR A 477 21.13 0.94 -20.41
CA THR A 477 20.34 1.41 -19.26
C THR A 477 18.90 0.89 -19.31
N MET A 478 18.28 0.88 -20.50
CA MET A 478 16.95 0.31 -20.72
C MET A 478 16.92 -1.18 -20.43
N LEU A 479 17.94 -1.90 -20.90
CA LEU A 479 18.08 -3.33 -20.66
C LEU A 479 18.26 -3.62 -19.17
N ALA A 480 19.08 -2.83 -18.47
CA ALA A 480 19.29 -2.96 -17.03
C ALA A 480 17.98 -2.75 -16.26
N PHE A 481 17.23 -1.67 -16.50
CA PHE A 481 15.94 -1.46 -15.87
C PHE A 481 14.94 -2.58 -16.20
N GLY A 482 14.87 -3.02 -17.46
CA GLY A 482 13.97 -4.10 -17.88
C GLY A 482 14.26 -5.43 -17.20
N ILE A 483 15.54 -5.80 -17.07
CA ILE A 483 15.96 -7.01 -16.36
C ILE A 483 15.58 -6.90 -14.89
N VAL A 484 15.82 -5.75 -14.24
CA VAL A 484 15.49 -5.56 -12.83
C VAL A 484 13.98 -5.63 -12.61
N TYR A 485 13.17 -4.92 -13.39
CA TYR A 485 11.71 -4.93 -13.24
C TYR A 485 11.08 -6.30 -13.51
N ARG A 486 11.77 -7.20 -14.23
CA ARG A 486 11.33 -8.57 -14.43
C ARG A 486 11.81 -9.53 -13.33
N ALA A 487 13.07 -9.41 -12.92
CA ALA A 487 13.73 -10.41 -12.09
C ALA A 487 13.60 -10.15 -10.59
N LEU A 488 13.51 -8.88 -10.19
CA LEU A 488 13.45 -8.48 -8.78
C LEU A 488 12.09 -8.75 -8.10
N PRO A 489 10.92 -8.54 -8.76
CA PRO A 489 9.63 -8.84 -8.15
C PRO A 489 9.46 -10.33 -7.87
N ASN A 490 8.79 -10.65 -6.77
CA ASN A 490 8.36 -12.01 -6.45
C ASN A 490 7.04 -12.39 -7.14
N THR A 491 6.85 -11.93 -8.37
CA THR A 491 5.68 -12.23 -9.22
C THR A 491 6.12 -12.39 -10.67
N HIS A 492 5.29 -13.05 -11.49
CA HIS A 492 5.57 -13.20 -12.90
C HIS A 492 5.28 -11.89 -13.67
N VAL A 493 6.32 -11.28 -14.23
CA VAL A 493 6.20 -10.06 -15.05
C VAL A 493 6.52 -10.37 -16.52
N PRO A 494 5.60 -10.13 -17.46
CA PRO A 494 5.86 -10.30 -18.89
C PRO A 494 6.97 -9.35 -19.37
N TRP A 495 7.81 -9.80 -20.31
CA TRP A 495 8.86 -8.95 -20.89
C TRP A 495 8.32 -7.65 -21.47
N ARG A 496 7.13 -7.69 -22.09
CA ARG A 496 6.51 -6.53 -22.73
C ARG A 496 6.20 -5.41 -21.72
N ASP A 497 5.78 -5.78 -20.51
CA ASP A 497 5.37 -4.81 -19.49
C ASP A 497 6.59 -4.28 -18.74
N ALA A 498 7.57 -5.14 -18.46
CA ALA A 498 8.89 -4.73 -17.97
C ALA A 498 9.58 -3.76 -18.94
N THR A 499 9.51 -4.00 -20.25
CA THR A 499 10.09 -3.07 -21.24
C THR A 499 9.34 -1.74 -21.30
N PHE A 500 8.03 -1.72 -21.06
CA PHE A 500 7.26 -0.48 -21.07
C PHE A 500 7.65 0.43 -19.90
N GLY A 501 7.73 -0.12 -18.69
CA GLY A 501 8.24 0.61 -17.52
C GLY A 501 9.71 1.02 -17.67
N ALA A 502 10.55 0.17 -18.27
CA ALA A 502 11.95 0.47 -18.54
C ALA A 502 12.15 1.64 -19.52
N ILE A 503 11.36 1.73 -20.59
CA ILE A 503 11.42 2.85 -21.54
C ILE A 503 11.14 4.17 -20.81
N ILE A 504 10.07 4.20 -20.02
CA ILE A 504 9.69 5.42 -19.30
C ILE A 504 10.74 5.78 -18.26
N ALA A 505 11.25 4.81 -17.51
CA ALA A 505 12.33 5.01 -16.55
C ALA A 505 13.59 5.58 -17.21
N VAL A 506 14.01 5.06 -18.37
CA VAL A 506 15.16 5.59 -19.11
C VAL A 506 14.93 7.01 -19.59
N VAL A 507 13.75 7.31 -20.15
CA VAL A 507 13.44 8.67 -20.61
C VAL A 507 13.52 9.65 -19.43
N LEU A 508 12.92 9.31 -18.29
CA LEU A 508 12.99 10.14 -17.09
C LEU A 508 14.42 10.25 -16.56
N PHE A 509 15.21 9.18 -16.62
CA PHE A 509 16.60 9.17 -16.19
C PHE A 509 17.47 10.08 -17.07
N GLU A 510 17.29 10.03 -18.39
CA GLU A 510 17.97 10.91 -19.34
C GLU A 510 17.58 12.38 -19.15
N VAL A 511 16.28 12.68 -19.03
CA VAL A 511 15.81 14.05 -18.74
C VAL A 511 16.33 14.53 -17.40
N GLY A 512 16.31 13.66 -16.38
CA GLY A 512 16.87 13.91 -15.06
C GLY A 512 18.33 14.33 -15.13
N LYS A 513 19.15 13.65 -15.95
CA LYS A 513 20.58 13.98 -16.12
C LYS A 513 20.75 15.41 -16.63
N HIS A 514 19.96 15.82 -17.63
CA HIS A 514 20.03 17.17 -18.19
C HIS A 514 19.60 18.24 -17.17
N ILE A 515 18.52 17.99 -16.42
CA ILE A 515 18.03 18.90 -15.38
C ILE A 515 19.07 19.03 -14.25
N PHE A 516 19.64 17.91 -13.82
CA PHE A 516 20.63 17.88 -12.74
C PHE A 516 21.94 18.55 -13.16
N PHE A 517 22.38 18.37 -14.41
CA PHE A 517 23.51 19.10 -14.99
C PHE A 517 23.30 20.62 -14.91
N TRP A 518 22.12 21.07 -15.32
CA TRP A 518 21.76 22.48 -15.27
C TRP A 518 21.72 23.01 -13.83
N PHE A 519 21.14 22.25 -12.90
CA PHE A 519 21.09 22.61 -11.48
C PHE A 519 22.48 22.73 -10.83
N GLY A 520 23.38 21.79 -11.11
CA GLY A 520 24.74 21.84 -10.56
C GLY A 520 25.58 22.99 -11.13
N ASN A 521 25.39 23.37 -12.40
CA ASN A 521 26.06 24.54 -12.98
C ASN A 521 25.66 25.87 -12.31
N ILE A 522 24.43 25.98 -11.81
CA ILE A 522 23.94 27.17 -11.10
C ILE A 522 24.49 27.21 -9.68
N THR A 523 24.51 26.07 -8.99
CA THR A 523 24.89 25.97 -7.57
C THR A 523 26.41 25.93 -7.35
N GLY A 524 27.19 25.46 -8.33
CA GLY A 524 28.65 25.38 -8.27
C GLY A 524 29.39 26.72 -8.28
N GLN A 525 28.71 27.85 -8.52
CA GLN A 525 29.33 29.18 -8.59
C GLN A 525 29.42 29.91 -7.24
N GLN A 526 28.91 29.34 -6.14
CA GLN A 526 28.75 30.06 -4.87
C GLN A 526 29.44 29.31 -3.69
N ASN A 527 30.52 29.92 -3.17
CA ASN A 527 31.28 29.61 -1.93
C ASN A 527 32.27 28.43 -1.87
N LEU A 528 33.58 28.78 -1.97
CA LEU A 528 34.78 27.94 -1.82
C LEU A 528 34.89 27.13 -0.49
N ILE A 529 34.18 27.54 0.58
CA ILE A 529 34.36 26.95 1.92
C ILE A 529 33.54 25.65 2.11
N TYR A 530 32.44 25.47 1.38
CA TYR A 530 31.53 24.32 1.54
C TYR A 530 31.63 23.25 0.44
N LEU A 531 32.51 23.44 -0.56
CA LEU A 531 32.64 22.56 -1.75
C LEU A 531 32.74 21.06 -1.45
N PRO A 532 33.55 20.59 -0.48
CA PRO A 532 33.65 19.15 -0.19
C PRO A 532 32.37 18.54 0.40
N PHE A 533 31.55 19.33 1.10
CA PHE A 533 30.27 18.85 1.66
C PHE A 533 29.14 18.94 0.64
N SER A 534 29.13 20.00 -0.18
CA SER A 534 28.13 20.22 -1.23
C SER A 534 28.09 19.08 -2.25
N SER A 535 29.25 18.51 -2.57
CA SER A 535 29.36 17.42 -3.53
C SER A 535 28.76 16.09 -3.05
N VAL A 536 28.96 15.73 -1.78
CA VAL A 536 28.30 14.55 -1.18
C VAL A 536 26.79 14.73 -1.13
N ILE A 537 26.32 15.95 -0.80
CA ILE A 537 24.89 16.28 -0.80
C ILE A 537 24.31 16.21 -2.22
N LEU A 538 25.00 16.74 -3.22
CA LEU A 538 24.60 16.64 -4.63
C LEU A 538 24.51 15.18 -5.08
N LEU A 539 25.50 14.35 -4.74
CA LEU A 539 25.51 12.92 -5.02
C LEU A 539 24.30 12.21 -4.36
N LEU A 540 23.99 12.55 -3.11
CA LEU A 540 22.84 12.01 -2.38
C LEU A 540 21.51 12.42 -3.03
N ILE A 541 21.37 13.69 -3.43
CA ILE A 541 20.17 14.20 -4.13
C ILE A 541 19.99 13.47 -5.46
N TRP A 542 21.07 13.29 -6.23
CA TRP A 542 21.00 12.56 -7.48
C TRP A 542 20.61 11.11 -7.28
N ALA A 543 21.21 10.42 -6.31
CA ALA A 543 20.86 9.05 -5.97
C ALA A 543 19.40 8.94 -5.50
N PHE A 544 18.89 9.95 -4.80
CA PHE A 544 17.49 10.05 -4.40
C PHE A 544 16.54 10.22 -5.60
N ILE A 545 16.85 11.14 -6.52
CA ILE A 545 16.09 11.31 -7.77
C ILE A 545 16.13 10.04 -8.61
N GLY A 546 17.30 9.41 -8.74
CA GLY A 546 17.45 8.13 -9.43
C GLY A 546 16.62 7.01 -8.78
N GLY A 547 16.58 6.97 -7.45
CA GLY A 547 15.71 6.07 -6.68
C GLY A 547 14.23 6.30 -6.97
N ILE A 548 13.78 7.56 -7.03
CA ILE A 548 12.39 7.89 -7.40
C ILE A 548 12.08 7.41 -8.82
N ILE A 549 12.95 7.70 -9.80
CA ILE A 549 12.75 7.30 -11.19
C ILE A 549 12.68 5.77 -11.32
N PHE A 550 13.56 5.06 -10.61
CA PHE A 550 13.57 3.61 -10.56
C PHE A 550 12.26 3.04 -9.99
N LEU A 551 11.79 3.57 -8.86
CA LEU A 551 10.56 3.09 -8.24
C LEU A 551 9.31 3.47 -9.04
N PHE A 552 9.33 4.62 -9.70
CA PHE A 552 8.26 5.04 -10.62
C PHE A 552 8.17 4.14 -11.86
N GLY A 553 9.31 3.74 -12.44
CA GLY A 553 9.32 2.74 -13.52
C GLY A 553 8.80 1.37 -13.08
N ALA A 554 9.10 0.99 -11.82
CA ALA A 554 8.58 -0.23 -11.23
C ALA A 554 7.05 -0.19 -11.02
N SER A 555 6.49 0.94 -10.55
CA SER A 555 5.04 1.07 -10.37
C SER A 555 4.28 1.06 -11.70
N ILE A 556 4.82 1.69 -12.75
CA ILE A 556 4.25 1.61 -14.11
C ILE A 556 4.24 0.15 -14.61
N THR A 557 5.33 -0.58 -14.36
CA THR A 557 5.43 -1.99 -14.75
C THR A 557 4.35 -2.83 -14.07
N ASN A 558 4.13 -2.59 -12.77
CA ASN A 558 3.09 -3.28 -12.00
C ASN A 558 1.68 -2.97 -12.52
N GLU A 559 1.39 -1.70 -12.82
CA GLU A 559 0.10 -1.27 -13.36
C GLU A 559 -0.16 -1.87 -14.76
N ALA A 560 0.86 -1.87 -15.62
CA ALA A 560 0.77 -2.43 -16.96
C ALA A 560 0.59 -3.96 -16.95
N ALA A 561 1.16 -4.65 -15.96
CA ALA A 561 1.00 -6.09 -15.78
C ALA A 561 -0.37 -6.46 -15.18
N SER A 562 -0.96 -5.59 -14.35
CA SER A 562 -2.23 -5.84 -13.65
C SER A 562 -3.46 -5.61 -14.54
N ASN A 563 -3.44 -4.58 -15.39
CA ASN A 563 -4.60 -4.15 -16.19
C ASN A 563 -4.79 -4.87 -17.55
N ARG A 564 -4.15 -6.02 -17.78
CA ARG A 564 -4.42 -6.80 -19.00
C ARG A 564 -5.52 -7.83 -18.75
N PRO A 565 -6.57 -7.88 -19.61
CA PRO A 565 -7.51 -8.99 -19.58
C PRO A 565 -6.70 -10.26 -19.83
N LYS A 566 -6.70 -11.16 -18.84
CA LYS A 566 -6.04 -12.46 -18.96
C LYS A 566 -6.73 -13.21 -20.09
N GLY A 567 -6.07 -13.23 -21.25
CA GLY A 567 -6.46 -14.11 -22.34
C GLY A 567 -6.55 -15.54 -21.82
N ILE A 568 -7.59 -16.23 -22.26
CA ILE A 568 -7.92 -17.62 -21.96
C ILE A 568 -6.73 -18.51 -22.35
N GLU A 569 -5.78 -18.68 -21.45
CA GLU A 569 -4.60 -19.55 -21.66
C GLU A 569 -4.40 -20.53 -20.49
N GLY A 570 -5.24 -20.46 -19.45
CA GLY A 570 -5.23 -21.38 -18.31
C GLY A 570 -6.05 -22.67 -18.49
N THR A 571 -6.81 -22.84 -19.57
CA THR A 571 -7.66 -24.04 -19.78
C THR A 571 -6.94 -25.21 -20.43
N ARG A 572 -5.65 -25.12 -20.75
CA ARG A 572 -4.89 -26.24 -21.35
C ARG A 572 -4.12 -27.12 -20.37
N GLU A 573 -3.89 -26.69 -19.12
CA GLU A 573 -3.21 -27.54 -18.12
C GLU A 573 -4.16 -28.31 -17.19
N ALA A 574 -5.46 -27.98 -17.18
CA ALA A 574 -6.47 -28.69 -16.37
C ALA A 574 -7.14 -29.90 -17.07
N SER A 575 -6.59 -30.36 -18.21
CA SER A 575 -7.07 -31.56 -18.91
C SER A 575 -5.97 -32.63 -19.02
N SER A 576 -5.43 -33.01 -17.87
CA SER A 576 -4.82 -34.33 -17.72
C SER A 576 -5.93 -35.26 -17.22
N PRO A 577 -6.39 -36.27 -17.99
CA PRO A 577 -7.40 -37.18 -17.49
C PRO A 577 -6.78 -37.99 -16.35
N GLU A 578 -7.37 -37.84 -15.17
CA GLU A 578 -7.24 -38.73 -14.03
C GLU A 578 -7.39 -40.17 -14.55
N ARG A 579 -6.33 -40.98 -14.41
CA ARG A 579 -6.42 -42.42 -14.62
C ARG A 579 -7.28 -42.97 -13.50
N GLU A 580 -8.51 -43.33 -13.84
CA GLU A 580 -9.37 -44.20 -13.06
C GLU A 580 -8.62 -45.51 -12.80
N ASP A 581 -8.21 -45.75 -11.55
CA ASP A 581 -7.78 -47.05 -11.09
C ASP A 581 -9.07 -47.87 -10.81
N GLU A 582 -9.45 -48.67 -11.80
CA GLU A 582 -10.55 -49.61 -11.73
C GLU A 582 -10.31 -50.67 -10.63
N GLY A 583 -11.37 -50.82 -9.82
CA GLY A 583 -11.71 -51.92 -8.92
C GLY A 583 -10.85 -53.19 -8.93
N ARG A 584 -10.27 -53.48 -7.75
CA ARG A 584 -10.05 -54.86 -7.31
C ARG A 584 -11.02 -55.19 -6.18
N SER A 585 -12.12 -55.83 -6.55
CA SER A 585 -13.05 -56.48 -5.64
C SER A 585 -12.38 -57.73 -5.04
N GLU A 586 -12.04 -57.68 -3.76
CA GLU A 586 -11.83 -58.89 -2.99
C GLU A 586 -13.20 -59.47 -2.62
N SER A 587 -13.63 -60.46 -3.40
CA SER A 587 -14.77 -61.32 -3.06
C SER A 587 -14.31 -62.43 -2.14
N PHE A 588 -14.76 -62.35 -0.89
CA PHE A 588 -14.77 -63.45 0.05
C PHE A 588 -15.86 -64.44 -0.38
N HIS A 589 -15.50 -65.62 -0.90
CA HIS A 589 -16.33 -66.81 -0.78
C HIS A 589 -15.47 -68.06 -0.70
N ALA A 590 -15.58 -68.74 0.44
CA ALA A 590 -15.07 -70.08 0.67
C ALA A 590 -15.79 -71.12 -0.18
N THR A 591 -15.06 -72.03 -0.83
CA THR A 591 -15.47 -73.45 -0.92
C THR A 591 -14.25 -74.35 -1.17
N ARG A 592 -14.13 -75.40 -0.36
CA ARG A 592 -13.28 -76.60 -0.54
C ARG A 592 -13.26 -77.12 -1.98
N PHE A 593 -12.15 -77.69 -2.45
CA PHE A 593 -12.03 -79.12 -2.75
C PHE A 593 -10.62 -79.50 -3.23
N ARG A 594 -10.10 -80.58 -2.60
CA ARG A 594 -8.92 -81.42 -2.89
C ARG A 594 -7.52 -80.89 -2.60
#